data_AF-A0A1G9PFC9-F1
#
_entry.id   AF-A0A1G9PFC9-F1
#
_cell.length_a   1.000
_cell.length_b   1.000
_cell.length_c   1.000
_cell.angle_alpha   90.00
_cell.angle_beta   90.00
_cell.angle_gamma   90.00
#
_symmetry.space_group_name_H-M   'P 1'
#
loop_
_entity.id
_entity.type
_entity.pdbx_description
1 polymer ?
#
loop_
_entity_poly.entity_id
_entity_poly.type
_entity_poly.pdbx_seq_one_letter_code
_entity_poly.pdbx_strand_id
1 'polypeptide(L)'
;MIGFSLLVTFLPVVIIILVIFAIVNATKNKEMGDEAVIRHLYTYLVLFATLMMVIGGGISIFMAAADLVSPPSYYQSFEDYKQIYHDRKEVPVEDSKKLTDEEIRAKFDQAVADEKNRTRERAKNQIIKSLGFIIIPLPVFFYFNNMRKRQSDI
;
A
#
# COMPACT_ATOMS: atom_id res chain seq x y z
N MET A 1 -0.52 -16.20 -1.52
CA MET A 1 -0.68 -16.67 -2.92
C MET A 1 -1.13 -15.55 -3.88
N ILE A 2 -2.07 -14.68 -3.50
CA ILE A 2 -2.54 -13.57 -4.37
C ILE A 2 -1.41 -12.62 -4.79
N GLY A 3 -0.52 -12.22 -3.87
CA GLY A 3 0.61 -11.33 -4.20
C GLY A 3 1.62 -11.92 -5.19
N PHE A 4 1.88 -13.23 -5.11
CA PHE A 4 2.75 -13.93 -6.07
C PHE A 4 2.10 -14.01 -7.45
N SER A 5 0.79 -14.26 -7.50
CA SER A 5 0.03 -14.26 -8.75
C SER A 5 0.00 -12.89 -9.42
N LEU A 6 -0.21 -11.81 -8.67
CA LEU A 6 -0.16 -10.45 -9.22
C LEU A 6 1.22 -10.10 -9.76
N LEU A 7 2.29 -10.47 -9.05
CA LEU A 7 3.66 -10.20 -9.50
C LEU A 7 3.96 -10.91 -10.82
N VAL A 8 3.59 -12.19 -10.95
CA VAL A 8 3.79 -12.96 -12.19
C VAL A 8 2.97 -12.41 -13.36
N THR A 9 1.79 -11.84 -13.12
CA THR A 9 0.95 -11.26 -14.18
C THR A 9 1.44 -9.88 -14.63
N PHE A 10 1.88 -9.01 -13.72
CA PHE A 10 2.29 -7.64 -14.07
C PHE A 10 3.74 -7.54 -14.58
N LEU A 11 4.64 -8.42 -14.13
CA LEU A 11 6.03 -8.45 -14.58
C LEU A 11 6.21 -8.52 -16.11
N PRO A 12 5.54 -9.42 -16.85
CA PRO A 12 5.67 -9.49 -18.31
C PRO A 12 5.13 -8.23 -19.00
N VAL A 13 4.07 -7.61 -18.47
CA VAL A 13 3.50 -6.36 -19.02
C VAL A 13 4.51 -5.21 -18.88
N VAL A 14 5.17 -5.10 -17.72
CA VAL A 14 6.22 -4.10 -17.50
C VAL A 14 7.39 -4.33 -18.46
N ILE A 15 7.85 -5.58 -18.63
CA ILE A 15 8.94 -5.91 -19.56
C ILE A 15 8.55 -5.54 -21.00
N ILE A 16 7.32 -5.84 -21.44
CA ILE A 16 6.86 -5.49 -22.78
C ILE A 16 6.86 -3.97 -22.99
N ILE A 17 6.38 -3.19 -22.02
CA ILE A 17 6.39 -1.72 -22.09
C ILE A 17 7.83 -1.20 -22.19
N LEU A 18 8.75 -1.76 -21.41
CA LEU A 18 10.17 -1.39 -21.46
C LEU A 18 10.82 -1.70 -22.82
N VAL A 19 10.51 -2.86 -23.39
CA VAL A 19 11.01 -3.27 -24.71
C VAL A 19 10.45 -2.36 -25.80
N ILE A 20 9.15 -2.07 -25.79
CA ILE A 20 8.53 -1.16 -26.76
C ILE A 20 9.15 0.24 -26.66
N PHE A 21 9.33 0.76 -25.43
CA PHE A 21 9.96 2.05 -25.21
C PHE A 21 11.40 2.10 -25.71
N ALA A 22 12.19 1.04 -25.47
CA ALA A 22 13.56 0.94 -25.97
C ALA A 22 13.61 0.91 -27.51
N ILE A 23 12.74 0.13 -28.16
CA ILE A 23 12.65 0.04 -29.63
C ILE A 23 12.24 1.38 -30.24
N VAL A 24 11.23 2.06 -29.67
CA VAL A 24 10.76 3.35 -30.18
C VAL A 24 11.84 4.44 -30.05
N ASN A 25 12.59 4.46 -28.95
CA ASN A 25 13.68 5.43 -28.79
C ASN A 25 14.89 5.12 -29.69
N ALA A 26 15.28 3.84 -29.80
CA ALA A 26 16.37 3.44 -30.68
C ALA A 26 16.08 3.71 -32.17
N THR A 27 14.81 3.58 -32.59
CA THR A 27 14.40 3.83 -33.98
C THR A 27 14.22 5.32 -34.31
N LYS A 28 13.79 6.14 -33.36
CA LYS A 28 13.66 7.60 -33.54
C LYS A 28 14.99 8.35 -33.50
N ASN A 29 15.95 7.88 -32.71
CA ASN A 29 17.18 8.62 -32.42
C ASN A 29 18.41 7.96 -33.06
N LYS A 30 18.34 7.55 -34.33
CA LYS A 30 19.48 6.97 -35.07
C LYS A 30 20.73 7.87 -35.13
N GLU A 31 20.57 9.17 -34.85
CA GLU A 31 21.67 10.15 -34.80
C GLU A 31 22.24 10.36 -33.39
N MET A 32 21.58 9.89 -32.33
CA MET A 32 22.13 9.92 -30.97
C MET A 32 23.06 8.72 -30.80
N GLY A 33 24.32 8.96 -30.45
CA GLY A 33 25.25 7.88 -30.12
C GLY A 33 24.71 6.96 -29.01
N ASP A 34 25.08 5.67 -29.04
CA ASP A 34 24.59 4.62 -28.13
C ASP A 34 24.59 5.04 -26.65
N GLU A 35 25.61 5.79 -26.21
CA GLU A 35 25.71 6.27 -24.84
C GLU A 35 24.59 7.26 -24.45
N ALA A 36 24.20 8.15 -25.37
CA ALA A 36 23.13 9.12 -25.13
C ALA A 36 21.78 8.43 -25.02
N VAL A 37 21.52 7.40 -25.85
CA VAL A 37 20.30 6.60 -25.81
C VAL A 37 20.19 5.84 -24.48
N ILE A 38 21.28 5.20 -24.03
CA ILE A 38 21.31 4.48 -22.75
C ILE A 38 21.09 5.44 -21.57
N ARG A 39 21.73 6.61 -21.58
CA ARG A 39 21.58 7.63 -20.53
C ARG A 39 20.15 8.17 -20.45
N HIS A 40 19.51 8.41 -21.60
CA HIS A 40 18.11 8.79 -21.67
C HIS A 40 17.20 7.71 -21.10
N LEU A 41 17.38 6.46 -21.55
CA LEU A 41 16.61 5.33 -21.05
C LEU A 41 16.71 5.22 -19.52
N TYR A 42 17.93 5.25 -18.97
CA TYR A 42 18.16 5.21 -17.52
C TYR A 42 17.44 6.35 -16.78
N THR A 43 17.53 7.57 -17.30
CA THR A 43 16.87 8.76 -16.72
C THR A 43 15.36 8.55 -16.64
N TYR A 44 14.74 8.08 -17.72
CA TYR A 44 13.31 7.81 -17.75
C TYR A 44 12.90 6.65 -16.84
N LEU A 45 13.72 5.61 -16.71
CA LEU A 45 13.45 4.50 -15.79
C LEU A 45 13.44 4.96 -14.33
N VAL A 46 14.42 5.78 -13.94
CA VAL A 46 14.48 6.32 -12.57
C VAL A 46 13.29 7.27 -12.31
N LEU A 47 12.96 8.13 -13.26
CA LEU A 47 11.79 9.00 -13.16
C LEU A 47 10.47 8.21 -13.07
N PHE A 48 10.36 7.11 -13.82
CA PHE A 48 9.20 6.22 -13.75
C PHE A 48 9.11 5.53 -12.39
N ALA A 49 10.21 4.96 -11.88
CA ALA A 49 10.23 4.28 -10.60
C ALA A 49 9.87 5.23 -9.44
N THR A 50 10.42 6.44 -9.45
CA THR A 50 10.09 7.48 -8.45
C THR A 50 8.65 7.94 -8.55
N LEU A 51 8.10 8.09 -9.77
CA LEU A 51 6.69 8.40 -9.98
C LEU A 51 5.77 7.31 -9.42
N MET A 52 6.06 6.04 -9.70
CA MET A 52 5.28 4.91 -9.17
C MET A 52 5.32 4.86 -7.63
N MET A 53 6.47 5.17 -7.04
CA MET A 53 6.64 5.23 -5.59
C MET A 53 5.77 6.33 -4.96
N VAL A 54 5.77 7.53 -5.56
CA VAL A 54 4.94 8.66 -5.09
C VAL A 54 3.45 8.37 -5.23
N ILE A 55 3.02 7.77 -6.34
CA ILE A 55 1.62 7.38 -6.55
C ILE A 55 1.19 6.34 -5.49
N GLY A 56 2.01 5.32 -5.26
CA GLY A 56 1.75 4.30 -4.23
C GLY A 56 1.66 4.89 -2.83
N GLY A 57 2.57 5.81 -2.49
CA GLY A 57 2.52 6.56 -1.23
C GLY A 57 1.25 7.40 -1.10
N GLY A 58 0.87 8.12 -2.16
CA GLY A 58 -0.32 8.98 -2.17
C GLY A 58 -1.62 8.20 -1.95
N ILE A 59 -1.82 7.09 -2.67
CA ILE A 59 -2.99 6.22 -2.49
C ILE A 59 -3.04 5.68 -1.06
N SER A 60 -1.90 5.24 -0.52
CA SER A 60 -1.82 4.70 0.84
C SER A 60 -2.12 5.74 1.92
N ILE A 61 -1.71 6.99 1.76
CA ILE A 61 -2.09 8.08 2.68
C ILE A 61 -3.60 8.30 2.64
N PHE A 62 -4.21 8.33 1.46
CA PHE A 62 -5.65 8.56 1.33
C PHE A 62 -6.46 7.45 1.98
N MET A 63 -6.08 6.19 1.76
CA MET A 63 -6.70 5.04 2.41
C MET A 63 -6.58 5.11 3.93
N ALA A 64 -5.37 5.37 4.43
CA ALA A 64 -5.16 5.47 5.87
C ALA A 64 -5.89 6.66 6.50
N ALA A 65 -6.01 7.78 5.80
CA ALA A 65 -6.81 8.92 6.25
C ALA A 65 -8.31 8.55 6.32
N ALA A 66 -8.82 7.79 5.34
CA ALA A 66 -10.18 7.28 5.36
C ALA A 66 -10.40 6.33 6.56
N ASP A 67 -9.48 5.40 6.82
CA ASP A 67 -9.54 4.48 7.96
C ASP A 67 -9.44 5.21 9.32
N LEU A 68 -8.78 6.36 9.37
CA LEU A 68 -8.68 7.19 10.57
C LEU A 68 -10.00 7.91 10.88
N VAL A 69 -10.64 8.48 9.85
CA VAL A 69 -11.90 9.25 9.96
C VAL A 69 -13.11 8.32 10.09
N SER A 70 -13.14 7.25 9.29
CA SER A 70 -14.22 6.28 9.22
C SER A 70 -13.66 4.85 9.28
N PRO A 71 -13.25 4.38 10.48
CA PRO A 71 -12.82 3.00 10.65
C PRO A 71 -13.91 2.04 10.17
N PRO A 72 -13.56 0.92 9.50
CA PRO A 72 -14.52 -0.08 9.07
C PRO A 72 -15.30 -0.63 10.27
N SER A 73 -16.54 -1.07 10.02
CA SER A 73 -17.39 -1.67 11.05
C SER A 73 -16.80 -2.98 11.55
N TYR A 74 -16.99 -3.27 12.84
CA TYR A 74 -16.63 -4.56 13.41
C TYR A 74 -17.38 -5.69 12.68
N TYR A 75 -16.65 -6.72 12.24
CA TYR A 75 -17.18 -7.75 11.35
C TYR A 75 -18.22 -8.69 11.99
N GLN A 76 -18.32 -8.70 13.31
CA GLN A 76 -19.13 -9.65 14.06
C GLN A 76 -20.34 -8.96 14.67
N SER A 77 -21.53 -9.53 14.50
CA SER A 77 -22.73 -9.05 15.19
C SER A 77 -22.66 -9.42 16.68
N PHE A 78 -23.40 -8.70 17.52
CA PHE A 78 -23.49 -9.04 18.94
C PHE A 78 -24.04 -10.47 19.15
N GLU A 79 -24.98 -10.90 18.30
CA GLU A 79 -25.56 -12.25 18.40
C GLU A 79 -24.53 -13.33 18.08
N ASP A 80 -23.70 -13.13 17.04
CA ASP A 80 -22.60 -14.04 16.73
C ASP A 80 -21.56 -14.07 17.86
N TYR A 81 -21.31 -12.92 18.51
CA TYR A 81 -20.39 -12.83 19.64
C TYR A 81 -20.93 -13.57 20.86
N LYS A 82 -22.21 -13.35 21.17
CA LYS A 82 -22.95 -14.02 22.25
C LYS A 82 -22.97 -15.53 22.06
N GLN A 83 -23.22 -16.01 20.83
CA GLN A 83 -23.23 -17.43 20.52
C GLN A 83 -21.90 -18.12 20.84
N ILE A 84 -20.75 -17.48 20.60
CA ILE A 84 -19.44 -18.05 20.93
C ILE A 84 -19.26 -18.26 22.45
N TYR A 85 -19.83 -17.39 23.30
CA TYR A 85 -19.75 -17.53 24.75
C TYR A 85 -20.75 -18.55 25.32
N HIS A 86 -21.87 -18.80 24.63
CA HIS A 86 -22.85 -19.80 25.06
C HIS A 86 -22.59 -21.20 24.46
N ASP A 87 -22.01 -21.32 23.27
CA ASP A 87 -21.80 -22.60 22.57
C ASP A 87 -20.43 -23.25 22.83
N ARG A 88 -19.47 -22.55 23.45
CA ARG A 88 -18.19 -23.17 23.84
C ARG A 88 -18.38 -24.19 24.97
N LYS A 89 -18.56 -25.45 24.57
CA LYS A 89 -18.41 -26.65 25.43
C LYS A 89 -16.96 -26.94 25.87
N GLU A 90 -15.98 -26.12 25.49
CA GLU A 90 -14.54 -26.41 25.63
C GLU A 90 -13.75 -25.36 26.44
N VAL A 91 -14.38 -24.66 27.39
CA VAL A 91 -13.60 -23.97 28.43
C VAL A 91 -13.44 -24.94 29.60
N PRO A 92 -12.21 -25.36 29.97
CA PRO A 92 -11.98 -26.22 31.12
C PRO A 92 -12.57 -25.54 32.36
N VAL A 93 -13.51 -26.23 32.99
CA VAL A 93 -14.30 -25.75 34.11
C VAL A 93 -13.43 -25.72 35.36
N GLU A 94 -12.98 -24.53 35.74
CA GLU A 94 -12.76 -24.19 37.15
C GLU A 94 -13.36 -22.81 37.54
N ASP A 95 -13.75 -21.97 36.56
CA ASP A 95 -14.29 -20.62 36.82
C ASP A 95 -15.47 -20.24 35.88
N SER A 96 -16.31 -21.21 35.49
CA SER A 96 -17.45 -20.97 34.58
C SER A 96 -18.65 -20.31 35.29
N LYS A 97 -18.43 -19.11 35.85
CA LYS A 97 -19.52 -18.17 36.06
C LYS A 97 -20.09 -17.89 34.66
N LYS A 98 -21.28 -18.42 34.35
CA LYS A 98 -22.01 -18.07 33.13
C LYS A 98 -22.12 -16.55 33.12
N LEU A 99 -21.32 -15.89 32.28
CA LEU A 99 -21.34 -14.45 32.16
C LEU A 99 -22.78 -14.04 31.85
N THR A 100 -23.26 -13.04 32.56
CA THR A 100 -24.57 -12.46 32.30
C THR A 100 -24.57 -11.80 30.92
N ASP A 101 -25.75 -11.66 30.31
CA ASP A 101 -25.89 -10.99 29.01
C ASP A 101 -25.31 -9.56 29.03
N GLU A 102 -25.38 -8.89 30.18
CA GLU A 102 -24.80 -7.57 30.43
C GLU A 102 -23.26 -7.59 30.38
N GLU A 103 -22.62 -8.58 31.00
CA GLU A 103 -21.17 -8.75 30.96
C GLU A 103 -20.67 -9.12 29.54
N ILE A 104 -21.44 -9.92 28.79
CA ILE A 104 -21.11 -10.27 27.39
C ILE A 104 -21.22 -9.02 26.49
N ARG A 105 -22.25 -8.19 26.70
CA ARG A 105 -22.38 -6.91 25.98
C ARG A 105 -21.25 -5.95 26.30
N ALA A 106 -20.89 -5.80 27.57
CA ALA A 106 -19.76 -4.96 27.96
C ALA A 106 -18.44 -5.40 27.29
N LYS A 107 -18.19 -6.72 27.22
CA LYS A 107 -17.02 -7.28 26.51
C LYS A 107 -17.07 -7.05 25.00
N PHE A 108 -18.24 -7.17 24.39
CA PHE A 108 -18.43 -6.87 22.97
C PHE A 108 -18.15 -5.40 22.67
N ASP A 109 -18.73 -4.47 23.43
CA ASP A 109 -18.53 -3.04 23.24
C ASP A 109 -17.06 -2.65 23.41
N GLN A 110 -16.39 -3.24 24.40
CA GLN A 110 -14.95 -3.09 24.58
C GLN A 110 -14.16 -3.63 23.38
N ALA A 111 -14.48 -4.83 22.87
CA ALA A 111 -13.81 -5.41 21.71
C ALA A 111 -14.00 -4.54 20.45
N VAL A 112 -15.20 -4.00 20.23
CA VAL A 112 -15.49 -3.07 19.14
C VAL A 112 -14.68 -1.78 19.29
N ALA A 113 -14.59 -1.22 20.50
CA ALA A 113 -13.81 -0.02 20.77
C ALA A 113 -12.31 -0.25 20.55
N ASP A 114 -11.78 -1.38 21.03
CA ASP A 114 -10.38 -1.75 20.88
C ASP A 114 -10.01 -1.97 19.41
N GLU A 115 -10.87 -2.63 18.62
CA GLU A 115 -10.62 -2.83 17.19
C GLU A 115 -10.62 -1.50 16.43
N LYS A 116 -11.57 -0.60 16.72
CA LYS A 116 -11.56 0.75 16.15
C LYS A 116 -10.29 1.52 16.52
N ASN A 117 -9.83 1.42 17.76
CA ASN A 117 -8.60 2.07 18.22
C ASN A 117 -7.37 1.48 17.52
N ARG A 118 -7.28 0.15 17.39
CA ARG A 118 -6.19 -0.53 16.66
C ARG A 118 -6.13 -0.11 15.20
N THR A 119 -7.28 0.00 14.53
CA THR A 119 -7.35 0.49 13.15
C THR A 119 -6.82 1.92 13.05
N ARG A 120 -7.25 2.82 13.95
CA ARG A 120 -6.76 4.20 13.98
C ARG A 120 -5.25 4.29 14.18
N GLU A 121 -4.68 3.49 15.10
CA GLU A 121 -3.23 3.47 15.30
C GLU A 121 -2.47 2.91 14.09
N ARG A 122 -3.00 1.86 13.44
CA ARG A 122 -2.44 1.35 12.18
C ARG A 122 -2.49 2.39 11.08
N ALA A 123 -3.60 3.10 10.94
CA ALA A 123 -3.78 4.18 9.98
C ALA A 123 -2.73 5.30 10.19
N LYS A 124 -2.52 5.75 11.44
CA LYS A 124 -1.47 6.74 11.75
C LYS A 124 -0.08 6.26 11.32
N ASN A 125 0.27 5.02 11.65
CA ASN A 125 1.56 4.43 11.26
C ASN A 125 1.68 4.32 9.73
N GLN A 126 0.61 3.93 9.05
CA GLN A 126 0.58 3.85 7.59
C GLN A 126 0.78 5.21 6.93
N ILE A 127 0.18 6.29 7.45
CA ILE A 127 0.41 7.65 6.95
C ILE A 127 1.90 8.00 7.03
N ILE A 128 2.54 7.78 8.18
CA ILE A 128 3.98 8.07 8.37
C ILE A 128 4.84 7.28 7.38
N LYS A 129 4.59 5.98 7.26
CA LYS A 129 5.32 5.12 6.32
C LYS A 129 5.13 5.58 4.87
N SER A 130 3.90 5.94 4.51
CA SER A 130 3.55 6.35 3.15
C SER A 130 4.12 7.72 2.78
N LEU A 131 4.28 8.62 3.77
CA LEU A 131 5.05 9.85 3.60
C LEU A 131 6.53 9.55 3.29
N GLY A 132 7.11 8.53 3.91
CA GLY A 132 8.45 8.03 3.56
C GLY A 132 8.55 7.63 2.09
N PHE A 133 7.55 6.93 1.56
CA PHE A 133 7.45 6.58 0.13
C PHE A 133 7.34 7.79 -0.81
N ILE A 134 6.98 8.97 -0.31
CA ILE A 134 6.92 10.20 -1.13
C ILE A 134 8.20 11.02 -0.95
N ILE A 135 8.66 11.20 0.28
CA ILE A 135 9.76 12.09 0.62
C ILE A 135 11.11 11.54 0.16
N ILE A 136 11.34 10.23 0.28
CA ILE A 136 12.61 9.60 -0.12
C ILE A 136 12.88 9.70 -1.64
N PRO A 137 11.92 9.42 -2.54
CA PRO A 137 12.17 9.52 -3.98
C PRO A 137 12.17 10.96 -4.50
N LEU A 138 11.65 11.95 -3.77
CA LEU A 138 11.55 13.33 -4.25
C LEU A 138 12.92 13.97 -4.61
N PRO A 139 13.97 13.88 -3.78
CA PRO A 139 15.30 14.38 -4.14
C PRO A 139 15.85 13.73 -5.41
N VAL A 140 15.67 12.42 -5.55
CA VAL A 140 16.07 11.65 -6.75
C VAL A 140 15.29 12.14 -7.96
N PHE A 141 13.98 12.30 -7.82
CA PHE A 141 13.12 12.81 -8.88
C PHE A 141 13.57 14.20 -9.34
N PHE A 142 13.81 15.14 -8.43
CA PHE A 142 14.27 16.49 -8.80
C PHE A 142 15.61 16.46 -9.52
N TYR A 143 16.57 15.65 -9.05
CA TYR A 143 17.87 15.49 -9.70
C TYR A 143 17.73 14.98 -11.14
N PHE A 144 17.05 13.86 -11.33
CA PHE A 144 16.88 13.24 -12.65
C PHE A 144 15.96 14.05 -13.57
N ASN A 145 14.99 14.77 -13.02
CA ASN A 145 14.11 15.66 -13.78
C ASN A 145 14.89 16.86 -14.33
N ASN A 146 15.79 17.44 -13.54
CA ASN A 146 16.67 18.51 -13.98
C ASN A 146 17.67 18.01 -15.03
N MET A 147 18.20 16.79 -14.84
CA MET A 147 19.10 16.16 -15.82
C MET A 147 18.39 15.92 -17.16
N ARG A 148 17.14 15.45 -17.15
CA ARG A 148 16.30 15.29 -18.34
C ARG A 148 16.11 16.62 -19.09
N LYS A 149 15.77 17.71 -18.38
CA LYS A 149 15.55 19.03 -19.00
C LYS A 149 16.81 19.53 -19.72
N ARG A 150 17.98 19.35 -19.10
CA ARG A 150 19.26 19.73 -19.72
C ARG A 150 19.60 18.92 -20.97
N GLN A 151 19.08 17.70 -21.11
CA GLN A 151 19.29 16.87 -22.29
C GLN A 151 18.26 17.14 -23.40
N SER A 152 17.11 17.75 -23.10
CA SER A 152 16.15 18.16 -24.14
C SER A 152 16.49 19.48 -24.83
N ASP A 153 17.44 20.24 -24.26
CA ASP A 153 17.87 21.54 -24.76
C ASP A 153 19.13 21.44 -25.66
N ILE A 154 19.59 20.23 -25.97
CA ILE A 154 20.69 19.91 -26.90
C ILE A 154 20.10 19.10 -28.05
#